data_AF-A0A4Q2YPR5-F1
#
_entry.id   AF-A0A4Q2YPR5-F1
#
_cell.length_a   1.000
_cell.length_b   1.000
_cell.length_c   1.000
_cell.angle_alpha   90.00
_cell.angle_beta   90.00
_cell.angle_gamma   90.00
#
_symmetry.space_group_name_H-M   'P 1'
#
loop_
_entity.id
_entity.type
_entity.pdbx_description
1 polymer ?
#
loop_
_entity_poly.entity_id
_entity_poly.type
_entity_poly.pdbx_seq_one_letter_code
_entity_poly.pdbx_strand_id
1 'polypeptide(L)'
;MMLFSRRQAICAAGAALAAPLAAPYIARANIQISPFTNRAYSKRAIELVQRAVVVDMLAPIKIDFDPSYYTKALSEKETADFRASGINAIHHAVGIGGPTAKEQALSFFAIWGNFVARNSHVFTGVDKFADILRA
;
A
#
# COMPACT_ATOMS: atom_id res chain seq x y z
N MET A 1 1.89 -33.13 42.47
CA MET A 1 2.74 -31.94 42.28
C MET A 1 4.11 -32.42 41.77
N MET A 2 4.44 -32.20 40.50
CA MET A 2 5.76 -32.59 39.99
C MET A 2 6.79 -31.56 40.46
N LEU A 3 7.65 -31.94 41.41
CA LEU A 3 8.80 -31.16 41.82
C LEU A 3 9.93 -31.34 40.79
N PHE A 4 10.15 -30.34 39.95
CA PHE A 4 11.31 -30.31 39.06
C PHE A 4 12.59 -30.22 39.90
N SER A 5 13.56 -31.10 39.64
CA SER A 5 14.87 -30.98 40.28
C SER A 5 15.60 -29.72 39.79
N ARG A 6 16.45 -29.13 40.64
CA ARG A 6 17.28 -27.95 40.29
C ARG A 6 18.02 -28.13 38.95
N ARG A 7 18.54 -29.33 38.69
CA ARG A 7 19.22 -29.68 37.44
C ARG A 7 18.28 -29.63 36.24
N GLN A 8 17.07 -30.15 36.38
CA GLN A 8 16.05 -30.10 35.32
C GLN A 8 15.60 -28.65 35.05
N ALA A 9 15.45 -27.84 36.10
CA ALA A 9 15.12 -26.42 35.96
C ALA A 9 16.22 -25.64 35.22
N ILE A 10 17.49 -25.88 35.54
CA ILE A 10 18.64 -25.25 34.88
C ILE A 10 18.76 -25.70 33.42
N CYS A 11 18.61 -27.00 33.13
CA CYS A 11 18.63 -27.51 31.76
C CYS A 11 17.47 -26.95 30.92
N ALA A 12 16.26 -26.86 31.48
CA ALA A 12 15.11 -26.28 30.81
C ALA A 12 15.29 -24.79 30.53
N ALA A 13 15.82 -24.03 31.51
CA ALA A 13 16.16 -22.62 31.32
C ALA A 13 17.25 -22.42 30.26
N GLY A 14 18.30 -23.25 30.28
CA GLY A 14 19.37 -23.22 29.27
C GLY A 14 18.86 -23.52 27.86
N ALA A 15 17.97 -24.52 27.71
CA ALA A 15 17.36 -24.85 26.42
C ALA A 15 16.44 -23.73 25.91
N ALA A 16 15.66 -23.11 26.80
CA ALA A 16 14.78 -21.98 26.45
C ALA A 16 15.56 -20.72 26.05
N LEU A 17 16.73 -20.47 26.66
CA LEU A 17 17.61 -19.36 26.32
C LEU A 17 18.46 -19.63 25.06
N ALA A 18 18.78 -20.89 24.78
CA ALA A 18 19.54 -21.29 23.60
C ALA A 18 18.68 -21.40 22.33
N ALA A 19 17.37 -21.69 22.45
CA ALA A 19 16.49 -21.85 21.30
C ALA A 19 16.41 -20.61 20.36
N PRO A 20 16.33 -19.35 20.86
CA PRO A 20 16.39 -18.16 20.01
C PRO A 20 17.75 -17.95 19.34
N LEU A 21 18.83 -18.38 19.99
CA LEU A 21 20.21 -18.24 19.50
C LEU A 21 20.55 -19.31 18.45
N ALA A 22 20.04 -20.54 18.61
CA ALA A 22 20.26 -21.66 17.71
C ALA A 22 19.34 -21.63 16.47
N ALA A 23 18.21 -20.91 16.55
CA ALA A 23 17.26 -20.78 15.45
C ALA A 23 16.75 -19.35 15.29
N PRO A 24 17.62 -18.38 14.92
CA PRO A 24 17.23 -16.97 14.74
C PRO A 24 16.11 -16.79 13.71
N TYR A 25 15.92 -17.77 12.81
CA TYR A 25 14.87 -17.79 11.81
C TYR A 25 13.46 -18.13 12.34
N ILE A 26 13.33 -18.62 13.58
CA ILE A 26 12.04 -19.00 14.19
C ILE A 26 11.36 -17.80 14.87
N ALA A 27 12.13 -16.79 15.31
CA ALA A 27 11.60 -15.52 15.78
C ALA A 27 11.15 -14.62 14.61
N ARG A 28 10.19 -15.10 13.81
CA ARG A 28 9.55 -14.26 12.78
C ARG A 28 8.53 -13.37 13.47
N ALA A 29 8.85 -12.08 13.61
CA ALA A 29 7.84 -11.09 13.95
C ALA A 29 6.76 -11.12 12.85
N ASN A 30 5.57 -11.54 13.25
CA ASN A 30 4.38 -11.58 12.42
C ASN A 30 3.61 -10.29 12.68
N ILE A 31 3.61 -9.38 11.70
CA ILE A 31 3.00 -8.06 11.80
C ILE A 31 1.64 -8.11 11.10
N GLN A 32 0.58 -7.78 11.83
CA GLN A 32 -0.76 -7.61 11.27
C GLN A 32 -0.90 -6.17 10.75
N ILE A 33 -1.15 -6.04 9.45
CA ILE A 33 -1.17 -4.72 8.76
C ILE A 33 -2.59 -4.17 8.65
N SER A 34 -3.61 -5.04 8.65
CA SER A 34 -5.01 -4.65 8.51
C SER A 34 -5.81 -5.02 9.76
N PRO A 35 -6.60 -4.10 10.32
CA PRO A 35 -7.53 -4.41 11.41
C PRO A 35 -8.69 -5.30 10.94
N PHE A 36 -8.91 -5.42 9.62
CA PHE A 36 -9.99 -6.21 9.03
C PHE A 36 -9.61 -7.68 8.80
N THR A 37 -8.36 -8.06 9.03
CA THR A 37 -7.89 -9.45 8.81
C THR A 37 -6.94 -9.88 9.92
N ASN A 38 -7.06 -11.10 10.43
CA ASN A 38 -6.07 -11.70 11.34
C ASN A 38 -4.81 -12.20 10.62
N ARG A 39 -4.61 -11.82 9.35
CA ARG A 39 -3.46 -12.24 8.56
C ARG A 39 -2.24 -11.42 8.94
N ALA A 40 -1.21 -12.11 9.40
CA ALA A 40 0.06 -11.50 9.74
C ALA A 40 1.12 -11.84 8.69
N TYR A 41 2.05 -10.91 8.46
CA TYR A 41 3.12 -11.03 7.49
C TYR A 41 4.48 -10.95 8.17
N SER A 42 5.46 -11.65 7.63
CA SER A 42 6.84 -11.54 8.13
C SER A 42 7.39 -10.13 7.90
N LYS A 43 8.25 -9.65 8.81
CA LYS A 43 9.00 -8.40 8.65
C LYS A 43 9.62 -8.24 7.24
N ARG A 44 10.23 -9.30 6.71
CA ARG A 44 10.83 -9.32 5.37
C ARG A 44 9.83 -8.96 4.26
N ALA A 45 8.61 -9.49 4.33
CA ALA A 45 7.58 -9.22 3.32
C ALA A 45 7.15 -7.74 3.36
N ILE A 46 7.01 -7.17 4.55
CA ILE A 46 6.67 -5.77 4.75
C ILE A 46 7.78 -4.86 4.21
N GLU A 47 9.03 -5.13 4.59
CA GLU A 47 10.18 -4.36 4.11
C GLU A 47 10.40 -4.46 2.60
N LEU A 48 9.97 -5.56 1.98
CA LEU A 48 10.02 -5.71 0.53
C LEU A 48 9.02 -4.77 -0.14
N VAL A 49 7.77 -4.78 0.32
CA VAL A 49 6.71 -3.91 -0.24
C VAL A 49 7.02 -2.44 0.00
N GLN A 50 7.48 -2.08 1.21
CA GLN A 50 7.83 -0.68 1.56
C GLN A 50 8.96 -0.08 0.71
N ARG A 51 9.81 -0.92 0.11
CA ARG A 51 10.91 -0.47 -0.76
C ARG A 51 10.61 -0.68 -2.24
N ALA A 52 9.46 -1.27 -2.58
CA ALA A 52 9.05 -1.49 -3.95
C ALA A 52 8.40 -0.24 -4.53
N VAL A 53 8.49 -0.08 -5.85
CA VAL A 53 7.63 0.84 -6.60
C VAL A 53 6.31 0.11 -6.86
N VAL A 54 5.27 0.54 -6.17
CA VAL A 54 3.91 0.01 -6.31
C VAL A 54 3.17 0.81 -7.37
N VAL A 55 2.84 0.15 -8.48
CA VAL A 55 2.04 0.73 -9.56
C VAL A 55 0.70 0.02 -9.62
N ASP A 56 -0.37 0.73 -9.32
CA ASP A 56 -1.72 0.20 -9.46
C ASP A 56 -2.20 0.42 -10.91
N MET A 57 -2.46 -0.68 -11.61
CA MET A 57 -2.84 -0.68 -13.02
C MET A 57 -4.34 -0.43 -13.27
N LEU A 58 -5.17 -0.43 -12.23
CA LEU A 58 -6.61 -0.34 -12.36
C LEU A 58 -7.22 0.50 -11.23
N ALA A 59 -6.52 1.56 -10.80
CA ALA A 59 -6.96 2.39 -9.68
C ALA A 59 -7.82 3.57 -10.17
N PRO A 60 -9.16 3.50 -10.08
CA PRO A 60 -9.96 4.70 -10.11
C PRO A 60 -9.65 5.53 -8.86
N ILE A 61 -9.38 6.83 -9.02
CA ILE A 61 -9.21 7.75 -7.88
C ILE A 61 -10.46 7.76 -6.99
N LYS A 62 -11.63 7.60 -7.59
CA LYS A 62 -12.91 7.51 -6.90
C LYS A 62 -13.77 6.40 -7.51
N ILE A 63 -14.13 5.40 -6.70
CA ILE A 63 -14.79 4.17 -7.16
C ILE A 63 -16.27 4.34 -7.55
N ASP A 64 -16.96 5.34 -7.02
CA ASP A 64 -18.35 5.63 -7.41
C ASP A 64 -18.42 6.56 -8.64
N PHE A 65 -17.26 6.96 -9.17
CA PHE A 65 -17.13 7.74 -10.40
C PHE A 65 -17.91 9.06 -10.43
N ASP A 66 -18.24 9.63 -9.27
CA ASP A 66 -18.94 10.92 -9.21
C ASP A 66 -18.10 12.02 -9.89
N PRO A 67 -18.57 12.63 -11.00
CA PRO A 67 -17.86 13.68 -11.69
C PRO A 67 -17.60 14.91 -10.80
N SER A 68 -18.46 15.16 -9.81
CA SER A 68 -18.34 16.30 -8.90
C SER A 68 -17.05 16.23 -8.06
N TYR A 69 -16.54 15.02 -7.82
CA TYR A 69 -15.30 14.78 -7.09
C TYR A 69 -14.12 15.51 -7.74
N TYR A 70 -14.00 15.41 -9.07
CA TYR A 70 -12.87 15.94 -9.83
C TYR A 70 -12.89 17.46 -9.97
N THR A 71 -13.98 18.12 -9.55
CA THR A 71 -14.12 19.58 -9.61
C THR A 71 -13.48 20.29 -8.41
N LYS A 72 -13.11 19.54 -7.36
CA LYS A 72 -12.62 20.06 -6.08
C LYS A 72 -11.17 19.65 -5.83
N ALA A 73 -10.50 20.38 -4.94
CA ALA A 73 -9.23 19.92 -4.38
C ALA A 73 -9.50 18.78 -3.40
N LEU A 74 -8.51 17.91 -3.22
CA LEU A 74 -8.52 16.91 -2.15
C LEU A 74 -8.65 17.61 -0.80
N SER A 75 -9.45 17.02 0.09
CA SER A 75 -9.41 17.38 1.50
C SER A 75 -8.08 16.96 2.14
N GLU A 76 -7.79 17.50 3.31
CA GLU A 76 -6.62 17.10 4.10
C GLU A 76 -6.62 15.61 4.42
N LYS A 77 -7.80 15.04 4.74
CA LYS A 77 -7.94 13.62 5.01
C LYS A 77 -7.60 12.79 3.77
N GLU A 78 -8.16 13.12 2.62
CA GLU A 78 -7.90 12.37 1.39
C GLU A 78 -6.44 12.48 0.96
N THR A 79 -5.84 13.65 1.14
CA THR A 79 -4.41 13.86 0.94
C THR A 79 -3.58 12.92 1.83
N ALA A 80 -3.93 12.83 3.12
CA ALA A 80 -3.27 11.92 4.05
C ALA A 80 -3.48 10.45 3.66
N ASP A 81 -4.70 10.07 3.27
CA ASP A 81 -5.03 8.70 2.84
C ASP A 81 -4.23 8.30 1.59
N PHE A 82 -4.14 9.15 0.57
CA PHE A 82 -3.34 8.88 -0.64
C PHE A 82 -1.86 8.72 -0.31
N ARG A 83 -1.29 9.57 0.55
CA ARG A 83 0.11 9.45 0.99
C ARG A 83 0.38 8.19 1.81
N ALA A 84 -0.58 7.78 2.64
CA ALA A 84 -0.47 6.59 3.47
C ALA A 84 -0.72 5.27 2.71
N SER A 85 -1.29 5.34 1.49
CA SER A 85 -1.69 4.16 0.71
C SER A 85 -0.53 3.23 0.33
N GLY A 86 0.69 3.77 0.23
CA GLY A 86 1.85 3.05 -0.27
C GLY A 86 1.87 2.85 -1.79
N ILE A 87 0.95 3.48 -2.53
CA ILE A 87 0.92 3.48 -4.00
C ILE A 87 1.82 4.60 -4.52
N ASN A 88 2.74 4.28 -5.43
CA ASN A 88 3.64 5.28 -6.05
C ASN A 88 3.05 5.85 -7.33
N ALA A 89 2.33 5.03 -8.11
CA ALA A 89 1.72 5.48 -9.35
C ALA A 89 0.38 4.77 -9.60
N ILE A 90 -0.55 5.53 -10.16
CA ILE A 90 -1.91 5.09 -10.46
C ILE A 90 -2.11 5.20 -11.97
N HIS A 91 -2.45 4.08 -12.59
CA HIS A 91 -3.07 4.07 -13.90
C HIS A 91 -4.57 4.25 -13.70
N HIS A 92 -5.06 5.46 -13.97
CA HIS A 92 -6.47 5.80 -13.87
C HIS A 92 -7.27 5.19 -15.04
N ALA A 93 -7.50 3.88 -14.97
CA ALA A 93 -8.13 3.12 -16.04
C ALA A 93 -9.66 3.13 -15.90
N VAL A 94 -10.30 3.98 -16.69
CA VAL A 94 -11.77 4.06 -16.82
C VAL A 94 -12.17 3.49 -18.18
N GLY A 95 -13.16 2.60 -18.21
CA GLY A 95 -13.68 2.02 -19.44
C GLY A 95 -14.43 3.06 -20.27
N ILE A 96 -14.01 3.26 -21.52
CA ILE A 96 -14.63 4.21 -22.46
C ILE A 96 -15.06 3.42 -23.70
N GLY A 97 -16.31 3.60 -24.13
CA GLY A 97 -16.87 2.87 -25.25
C GLY A 97 -18.22 3.38 -25.73
N GLY A 98 -18.76 2.71 -26.74
CA GLY A 98 -20.07 3.03 -27.34
C GLY A 98 -20.03 4.18 -28.36
N PRO A 99 -21.20 4.64 -28.82
CA PRO A 99 -21.32 5.62 -29.90
C PRO A 99 -20.67 6.98 -29.62
N THR A 100 -20.48 7.34 -28.35
CA THR A 100 -19.89 8.62 -27.91
C THR A 100 -18.50 8.46 -27.29
N ALA A 101 -17.80 7.36 -27.60
CA ALA A 101 -16.49 7.04 -27.02
C ALA A 101 -15.46 8.17 -27.23
N LYS A 102 -15.53 8.86 -28.38
CA LYS A 102 -14.64 9.99 -28.69
C LYS A 102 -14.85 11.15 -27.71
N GLU A 103 -16.09 11.57 -27.51
CA GLU A 103 -16.45 12.66 -26.60
C GLU A 103 -16.11 12.31 -25.16
N GLN A 104 -16.36 11.07 -24.77
CA GLN A 104 -16.00 10.54 -23.44
C GLN A 104 -14.48 10.55 -23.22
N ALA A 105 -13.68 10.12 -24.21
CA ALA A 105 -12.22 10.15 -24.12
C ALA A 105 -11.67 11.58 -23.97
N LEU A 106 -12.19 12.53 -24.75
CA LEU A 106 -11.81 13.93 -24.62
C LEU A 106 -12.18 14.50 -23.24
N SER A 107 -13.36 14.16 -22.74
CA SER A 107 -13.82 14.58 -21.41
C SER A 107 -12.96 13.97 -20.31
N PHE A 108 -12.59 12.70 -20.44
CA PHE A 108 -11.71 12.00 -19.51
C PHE A 108 -10.36 12.70 -19.39
N PHE A 109 -9.67 12.98 -20.51
CA PHE A 109 -8.38 13.69 -20.46
C PHE A 109 -8.50 15.09 -19.88
N ALA A 110 -9.56 15.83 -20.22
CA ALA A 110 -9.78 17.17 -19.71
C ALA A 110 -10.04 17.17 -18.18
N ILE A 111 -10.92 16.28 -17.69
CA ILE A 111 -11.24 16.18 -16.26
C ILE A 111 -10.01 15.72 -15.48
N TRP A 112 -9.36 14.65 -15.95
CA TRP A 112 -8.19 14.08 -15.30
C TRP A 112 -7.02 15.06 -15.22
N GLY A 113 -6.64 15.67 -16.35
CA GLY A 113 -5.54 16.63 -16.37
C GLY A 113 -5.78 17.82 -15.44
N ASN A 114 -7.02 18.33 -15.40
CA ASN A 114 -7.39 19.40 -14.49
C ASN A 114 -7.39 18.97 -13.01
N PHE A 115 -7.79 17.73 -12.72
CA PHE A 115 -7.77 17.20 -11.36
C PHE A 115 -6.33 17.04 -10.84
N VAL A 116 -5.44 16.49 -11.66
CA VAL A 116 -4.01 16.36 -11.33
C VAL A 116 -3.39 17.75 -11.13
N ALA A 117 -3.64 18.70 -12.03
CA ALA A 117 -3.14 20.06 -11.92
C ALA A 117 -3.63 20.77 -10.65
N ARG A 118 -4.91 20.64 -10.31
CA ARG A 118 -5.50 21.20 -9.08
C ARG A 118 -4.92 20.59 -7.81
N ASN A 119 -4.49 19.33 -7.87
CA ASN A 119 -3.94 18.58 -6.76
C ASN A 119 -2.44 18.32 -6.93
N SER A 120 -1.71 19.26 -7.53
CA SER A 120 -0.28 19.13 -7.85
C SER A 120 0.64 18.94 -6.63
N HIS A 121 0.11 19.21 -5.43
CA HIS A 121 0.80 18.95 -4.17
C HIS A 121 0.80 17.45 -3.80
N VAL A 122 -0.07 16.63 -4.40
CA VAL A 122 -0.20 15.18 -4.18
C VAL A 122 0.12 14.39 -5.44
N PHE A 123 -0.36 14.86 -6.60
CA PHE A 123 -0.26 14.14 -7.86
C PHE A 123 0.61 14.88 -8.86
N THR A 124 1.22 14.12 -9.76
CA THR A 124 1.90 14.65 -10.94
C THR A 124 1.63 13.76 -12.14
N GLY A 125 1.59 14.35 -13.33
CA GLY A 125 1.47 13.59 -14.56
C GLY A 125 2.76 12.80 -14.85
N VAL A 126 2.61 11.55 -15.30
CA VAL A 126 3.72 10.67 -15.66
C VAL A 126 3.51 10.17 -17.10
N ASP A 127 4.58 10.15 -17.89
CA ASP A 127 4.58 9.60 -19.26
C ASP A 127 5.43 8.32 -19.32
N LYS A 128 6.56 8.31 -18.61
CA LYS A 128 7.51 7.19 -18.60
C LYS A 128 7.71 6.65 -17.20
N PHE A 129 8.22 5.42 -17.11
CA PHE A 129 8.59 4.83 -15.83
C PHE A 129 9.61 5.68 -15.05
N ALA A 130 10.52 6.36 -15.76
CA ALA A 130 11.47 7.28 -15.13
C ALA A 130 10.78 8.46 -14.41
N ASP A 131 9.60 8.89 -14.84
CA ASP A 131 8.83 9.92 -14.14
C ASP A 131 8.30 9.42 -12.79
N ILE A 132 7.91 8.15 -12.72
CA ILE A 132 7.46 7.51 -11.47
C ILE A 132 8.59 7.48 -10.45
N LEU A 133 9.83 7.21 -10.90
CA LEU A 133 11.00 7.19 -10.01
C LEU A 133 11.44 8.59 -9.55
N ARG A 134 11.06 9.63 -10.28
CA ARG A 134 11.39 11.03 -9.99
C ARG A 134 10.38 11.71 -9.07
N ALA A 135 9.12 11.29 -9.15
CA ALA A 135 7.97 11.94 -8.49
C ALA A 135 8.01 11.87 -6.96
#